data_AF-A0A5J4YIC1-F1
#
_entry.id   AF-A0A5J4YIC1-F1
#
_cell.length_a   1.000
_cell.length_b   1.000
_cell.length_c   1.000
_cell.angle_alpha   90.00
_cell.angle_beta   90.00
_cell.angle_gamma   90.00
#
_symmetry.space_group_name_H-M   'P 1'
#
loop_
_entity.id
_entity.type
_entity.pdbx_description
1 polymer ?
#
loop_
_entity_poly.entity_id
_entity_poly.type
_entity_poly.pdbx_seq_one_letter_code
_entity_poly.pdbx_strand_id
1 'polypeptide(L)'
;MITYEDWRQRYVRPYEAGLYVAYNLDGDMAPKDAATVSEASGYGLLASVLANRRVDFDKFLIYYNEQENDQGLSCWQQASCTFCVHFLLYSRYMSVLRDKKIFTNPDSSNNGWGSATDGDLDAAYALLLAGQSGMTHSIWKWSITAETCVTNLGDWCKDGEEADKFYWASRPSDYMLTHFQLFSEVDTQRGQQWRSVIKASIQVLQQQLALHPETGLLADFLVYNKSEKRYKPSKGKILERDSDGDFGYNACRVPWRLAVWYKQTHDQQILPLLQAQQHFFEGQDLISAGYRLDGKPSETYSNICFLAPVLCLFKVMGSKKIKHIEKEIERDRTAGRATYFGETMELIGELQLQQL
;
A
#
# COMPACT_ATOMS: atom_id res chain seq x y z
N MET A 1 17.09 11.77 -6.63
CA MET A 1 16.33 11.01 -5.62
C MET A 1 15.68 12.01 -4.70
N ILE A 2 14.40 11.82 -4.37
CA ILE A 2 13.71 12.69 -3.42
C ILE A 2 14.26 12.50 -1.99
N THR A 3 14.41 13.59 -1.25
CA THR A 3 14.78 13.55 0.18
C THR A 3 13.53 13.57 1.08
N TYR A 4 13.68 13.17 2.35
CA TYR A 4 12.58 13.28 3.32
C TYR A 4 12.10 14.73 3.45
N GLU A 5 13.02 15.70 3.49
CA GLU A 5 12.70 17.12 3.61
C GLU A 5 11.90 17.64 2.41
N ASP A 6 12.30 17.28 1.19
CA ASP A 6 11.58 17.69 -0.02
C ASP A 6 10.18 17.05 -0.09
N TRP A 7 10.08 15.77 0.31
CA TRP A 7 8.81 15.06 0.39
C TRP A 7 7.90 15.67 1.46
N ARG A 8 8.45 15.92 2.65
CA ARG A 8 7.74 16.52 3.77
C ARG A 8 7.20 17.90 3.40
N GLN A 9 8.02 18.74 2.78
CA GLN A 9 7.61 20.07 2.33
C GLN A 9 6.45 20.00 1.34
N ARG A 10 6.50 19.04 0.40
CA ARG A 10 5.50 18.91 -0.66
C ARG A 10 4.19 18.32 -0.16
N TYR A 11 4.23 17.20 0.56
CA TYR A 11 3.04 16.39 0.83
C TYR A 11 2.49 16.51 2.25
N VAL A 12 3.28 16.93 3.23
CA VAL A 12 2.83 16.93 4.62
C VAL A 12 2.09 18.22 4.96
N ARG A 13 0.96 18.09 5.65
CA ARG A 13 0.11 19.21 6.07
C ARG A 13 -0.22 19.12 7.55
N PRO A 14 -0.39 20.27 8.23
CA PRO A 14 -0.78 20.28 9.64
C PRO A 14 -2.25 19.88 9.82
N TYR A 15 -2.53 19.18 10.91
CA TYR A 15 -3.87 18.89 11.41
C TYR A 15 -3.86 19.09 12.92
N GLU A 16 -4.43 20.18 13.43
CA GLU A 16 -4.35 20.53 14.86
C GLU A 16 -2.91 20.40 15.43
N ALA A 17 -2.70 19.49 16.38
CA ALA A 17 -1.39 19.15 16.96
C ALA A 17 -0.61 18.11 16.15
N GLY A 18 -1.25 17.43 15.20
CA GLY A 18 -0.70 16.36 14.36
C GLY A 18 -0.31 16.80 12.95
N LEU A 19 0.07 15.80 12.15
CA LEU A 19 0.43 15.91 10.74
C LEU A 19 -0.30 14.82 9.94
N TYR A 20 -0.65 15.12 8.70
CA TYR A 20 -1.15 14.13 7.74
C TYR A 20 -0.46 14.29 6.39
N VAL A 21 -0.51 13.26 5.55
CA VAL A 21 0.04 13.27 4.19
C VAL A 21 -1.08 13.61 3.21
N ALA A 22 -1.01 14.77 2.57
CA ALA A 22 -1.98 15.18 1.57
C ALA A 22 -1.75 14.39 0.27
N TYR A 23 -2.66 13.46 -0.01
CA TYR A 23 -2.52 12.51 -1.13
C TYR A 23 -3.09 13.03 -2.46
N ASN A 24 -4.01 14.00 -2.39
CA ASN A 24 -4.79 14.49 -3.53
C ASN A 24 -4.54 15.99 -3.78
N LEU A 25 -3.28 16.40 -3.84
CA LEU A 25 -2.91 17.82 -4.03
C LEU A 25 -3.43 18.38 -5.36
N ASP A 26 -3.50 17.54 -6.38
CA ASP A 26 -3.94 17.92 -7.74
C ASP A 26 -5.47 17.81 -7.91
N GLY A 27 -6.19 17.23 -6.95
CA GLY A 27 -7.65 17.08 -6.99
C GLY A 27 -8.13 16.03 -8.00
N ASP A 28 -7.25 15.13 -8.44
CA ASP A 28 -7.52 14.06 -9.40
C ASP A 28 -8.24 12.86 -8.77
N MET A 29 -8.16 12.70 -7.46
CA MET A 29 -8.82 11.61 -6.72
C MET A 29 -10.23 12.01 -6.29
N ALA A 30 -11.11 11.03 -6.22
CA ALA A 30 -12.49 11.21 -5.79
C ALA A 30 -12.67 10.87 -4.28
N PRO A 31 -13.54 11.63 -3.57
CA PRO A 31 -14.10 12.90 -4.01
C PRO A 31 -12.99 13.98 -4.10
N LYS A 32 -13.24 15.07 -4.86
CA LYS A 32 -12.22 16.10 -5.13
C LYS A 32 -11.66 16.76 -3.88
N ASP A 33 -12.43 16.77 -2.80
CA ASP A 33 -12.06 17.30 -1.50
C ASP A 33 -11.41 16.26 -0.58
N ALA A 34 -11.18 15.03 -1.05
CA ALA A 34 -10.43 14.01 -0.33
C ALA A 34 -9.06 14.56 0.06
N ALA A 35 -8.74 14.53 1.35
CA ALA A 35 -7.54 15.12 1.93
C ALA A 35 -6.42 14.09 2.04
N THR A 36 -6.75 12.87 2.50
CA THR A 36 -5.79 11.78 2.76
C THR A 36 -6.50 10.43 2.77
N VAL A 37 -5.69 9.38 2.75
CA VAL A 37 -6.10 7.98 2.94
C VAL A 37 -5.21 7.31 3.99
N SER A 38 -5.65 6.19 4.57
CA SER A 38 -4.86 5.44 5.55
C SER A 38 -3.55 4.91 4.97
N GLU A 39 -3.49 4.60 3.66
CA GLU A 39 -2.24 4.30 2.93
C GLU A 39 -1.21 5.43 3.12
N ALA A 40 -1.62 6.68 2.85
CA ALA A 40 -0.77 7.85 2.97
C ALA A 40 -0.35 8.11 4.43
N SER A 41 -1.24 7.83 5.39
CA SER A 41 -0.94 7.90 6.83
C SER A 41 0.10 6.86 7.26
N GLY A 42 -0.06 5.60 6.83
CA GLY A 42 0.91 4.52 7.05
C GLY A 42 2.27 4.86 6.45
N TYR A 43 2.30 5.40 5.24
CA TYR A 43 3.52 5.90 4.61
C TYR A 43 4.17 7.06 5.38
N GLY A 44 3.39 8.00 5.93
CA GLY A 44 3.92 9.09 6.73
C GLY A 44 4.60 8.60 8.02
N LEU A 45 3.97 7.66 8.72
CA LEU A 45 4.57 6.99 9.87
C LEU A 45 5.84 6.23 9.47
N LEU A 46 5.78 5.44 8.41
CA LEU A 46 6.92 4.63 7.95
C LEU A 46 8.10 5.49 7.49
N ALA A 47 7.85 6.51 6.66
CA ALA A 47 8.90 7.40 6.18
C ALA A 47 9.55 8.17 7.35
N SER A 48 8.77 8.66 8.31
CA SER A 48 9.30 9.43 9.45
C SER A 48 10.10 8.58 10.43
N VAL A 49 9.70 7.34 10.74
CA VAL A 49 10.50 6.46 11.59
C VAL A 49 11.79 6.04 10.89
N LEU A 50 11.72 5.71 9.59
CA LEU A 50 12.91 5.31 8.83
C LEU A 50 13.92 6.46 8.63
N ALA A 51 13.42 7.70 8.50
CA ALA A 51 14.26 8.90 8.42
C ALA A 51 14.74 9.43 9.79
N ASN A 52 14.40 8.75 10.89
CA ASN A 52 14.69 9.17 12.26
C ASN A 52 14.16 10.59 12.57
N ARG A 53 12.91 10.85 12.20
CA ARG A 53 12.20 12.14 12.34
C ARG A 53 11.14 12.01 13.42
N ARG A 54 11.58 11.78 14.66
CA ARG A 54 10.70 11.50 15.82
C ARG A 54 9.58 12.53 16.02
N VAL A 55 9.89 13.83 15.87
CA VAL A 55 8.88 14.89 16.04
C VAL A 55 7.76 14.77 14.99
N ASP A 56 8.09 14.42 13.76
CA ASP A 56 7.07 14.22 12.73
C ASP A 56 6.32 12.91 12.95
N PHE A 57 7.03 11.84 13.34
CA PHE A 57 6.42 10.55 13.69
C PHE A 57 5.36 10.71 14.79
N ASP A 58 5.71 11.38 15.89
CA ASP A 58 4.79 11.61 17.01
C ASP A 58 3.54 12.39 16.56
N LYS A 59 3.70 13.32 15.61
CA LYS A 59 2.58 14.10 15.05
C LYS A 59 1.74 13.34 14.04
N PHE A 60 2.33 12.48 13.21
CA PHE A 60 1.58 11.56 12.37
C PHE A 60 0.76 10.59 13.21
N LEU A 61 1.34 10.12 14.32
CA LEU A 61 0.66 9.21 15.24
C LEU A 61 -0.56 9.86 15.91
N ILE A 62 -0.46 11.14 16.30
CA ILE A 62 -1.62 11.90 16.79
C ILE A 62 -2.75 11.88 15.77
N TYR A 63 -2.47 12.19 14.50
CA TYR A 63 -3.47 12.16 13.44
C TYR A 63 -4.07 10.76 13.25
N TYR A 64 -3.21 9.75 13.12
CA TYR A 64 -3.60 8.37 12.82
C TYR A 64 -4.53 7.80 13.90
N ASN A 65 -4.21 7.99 15.18
CA ASN A 65 -5.04 7.50 16.29
C ASN A 65 -6.44 8.13 16.34
N GLU A 66 -6.61 9.35 15.80
CA GLU A 66 -7.93 9.98 15.74
C GLU A 66 -8.82 9.44 14.62
N GLN A 67 -8.27 8.66 13.68
CA GLN A 67 -9.01 8.06 12.57
C GLN A 67 -9.39 6.60 12.83
N GLU A 68 -9.14 6.09 14.02
CA GLU A 68 -9.44 4.71 14.41
C GLU A 68 -10.97 4.45 14.37
N ASN A 69 -11.36 3.31 13.80
CA ASN A 69 -12.73 2.81 13.80
C ASN A 69 -12.97 1.84 14.98
N ASP A 70 -14.20 1.34 15.11
CA ASP A 70 -14.58 0.44 16.21
C ASP A 70 -13.83 -0.91 16.23
N GLN A 71 -13.07 -1.22 15.17
CA GLN A 71 -12.25 -2.43 15.05
C GLN A 71 -10.78 -2.23 15.42
N GLY A 72 -10.39 -1.02 15.83
CA GLY A 72 -9.02 -0.70 16.16
C GLY A 72 -8.12 -0.59 14.92
N LEU A 73 -8.69 -0.18 13.79
CA LEU A 73 -8.03 0.04 12.50
C LEU A 73 -8.37 1.44 11.97
N SER A 74 -7.58 2.00 11.06
CA SER A 74 -7.82 3.37 10.56
C SER A 74 -8.91 3.39 9.48
N CYS A 75 -9.85 4.32 9.60
CA CYS A 75 -10.77 4.65 8.51
C CYS A 75 -9.96 5.01 7.25
N TRP A 76 -10.34 4.46 6.10
CA TRP A 76 -9.47 4.46 4.93
C TRP A 76 -9.37 5.82 4.21
N GLN A 77 -10.37 6.71 4.29
CA GLN A 77 -10.35 8.02 3.60
C GLN A 77 -10.92 9.14 4.46
N GLN A 78 -10.25 10.30 4.41
CA GLN A 78 -10.73 11.53 5.01
C GLN A 78 -10.81 12.66 3.98
N ALA A 79 -11.84 13.50 4.07
CA ALA A 79 -12.05 14.67 3.22
C ALA A 79 -11.85 15.98 4.00
N SER A 80 -11.46 17.03 3.30
CA SER A 80 -11.30 18.38 3.84
C SER A 80 -12.56 19.20 3.64
N CYS A 81 -13.04 19.87 4.69
CA CYS A 81 -14.21 20.73 4.56
C CYS A 81 -13.78 22.19 4.36
N THR A 82 -13.95 22.73 3.16
CA THR A 82 -13.85 24.20 2.95
C THR A 82 -15.20 24.91 3.08
N PHE A 83 -16.33 24.20 2.87
CA PHE A 83 -17.70 24.71 3.06
C PHE A 83 -18.68 23.52 3.25
N CYS A 84 -19.01 23.12 4.48
CA CYS A 84 -20.00 22.05 4.70
C CYS A 84 -21.10 22.56 5.63
N VAL A 85 -22.09 23.20 5.03
CA VAL A 85 -23.46 23.32 5.57
C VAL A 85 -24.26 22.03 5.25
N HIS A 86 -23.66 21.04 4.59
CA HIS A 86 -24.36 19.87 4.04
C HIS A 86 -24.42 18.65 4.98
N PHE A 87 -23.65 18.62 6.08
CA PHE A 87 -23.42 17.40 6.87
C PHE A 87 -24.14 17.33 8.23
N LEU A 88 -25.11 18.20 8.48
CA LEU A 88 -25.78 18.30 9.79
C LEU A 88 -26.97 17.33 9.99
N LEU A 89 -27.32 16.49 9.01
CA LEU A 89 -28.58 15.73 9.04
C LEU A 89 -28.45 14.20 9.24
N TYR A 90 -27.25 13.61 9.17
CA TYR A 90 -27.11 12.13 9.20
C TYR A 90 -26.10 11.53 10.21
N SER A 91 -25.48 12.33 11.09
CA SER A 91 -24.52 11.80 12.07
C SER A 91 -25.13 11.58 13.46
N ARG A 92 -24.95 10.36 14.00
CA ARG A 92 -25.21 9.97 15.40
C ARG A 92 -24.17 10.57 16.39
N TYR A 93 -23.18 11.31 15.88
CA TYR A 93 -22.20 12.09 16.63
C TYR A 93 -22.24 13.56 16.18
N MET A 94 -23.13 14.33 16.80
CA MET A 94 -23.31 15.78 16.59
C MET A 94 -22.25 16.66 17.27
N SER A 95 -21.32 16.10 18.07
CA SER A 95 -20.53 16.89 19.01
C SER A 95 -19.07 17.21 18.62
N VAL A 96 -18.54 16.72 17.48
CA VAL A 96 -17.08 16.82 17.20
C VAL A 96 -16.70 17.83 16.10
N LEU A 97 -17.67 18.43 15.39
CA LEU A 97 -17.40 19.08 14.10
C LEU A 97 -17.26 20.61 14.11
N ARG A 98 -17.02 21.26 15.26
CA ARG A 98 -16.89 22.74 15.27
C ARG A 98 -15.51 23.30 14.97
N ASP A 99 -14.43 22.51 15.09
CA ASP A 99 -13.05 23.00 14.85
C ASP A 99 -12.18 22.13 13.90
N LYS A 100 -12.64 20.94 13.51
CA LYS A 100 -11.88 20.01 12.65
C LYS A 100 -12.10 20.28 11.16
N LYS A 101 -11.02 20.57 10.43
CA LYS A 101 -11.00 20.82 8.97
C LYS A 101 -10.98 19.55 8.11
N ILE A 102 -10.84 18.37 8.73
CA ILE A 102 -10.77 17.06 8.08
C ILE A 102 -11.75 16.10 8.78
N PHE A 103 -12.50 15.31 8.01
CA PHE A 103 -13.50 14.37 8.50
C PHE A 103 -13.44 13.05 7.74
N THR A 104 -13.78 11.93 8.40
CA THR A 104 -13.96 10.63 7.73
C THR A 104 -14.98 10.79 6.62
N ASN A 105 -14.56 10.54 5.39
CA ASN A 105 -15.46 10.62 4.26
C ASN A 105 -16.32 9.36 4.26
N PRO A 106 -17.65 9.42 4.49
CA PRO A 106 -18.50 8.29 4.20
C PRO A 106 -18.56 8.18 2.69
N ASP A 107 -17.71 7.33 2.12
CA ASP A 107 -17.97 6.82 0.79
C ASP A 107 -19.44 6.35 0.76
N SER A 108 -20.16 6.70 -0.30
CA SER A 108 -21.63 6.62 -0.39
C SER A 108 -22.23 5.22 -0.18
N SER A 109 -21.37 4.21 -0.04
CA SER A 109 -21.66 2.81 0.21
C SER A 109 -21.28 2.36 1.63
N ASN A 110 -21.72 3.00 2.71
CA ASN A 110 -21.54 2.55 4.12
C ASN A 110 -20.09 2.17 4.58
N ASN A 111 -19.05 2.35 3.74
CA ASN A 111 -17.69 1.81 3.90
C ASN A 111 -16.66 2.89 4.25
N GLY A 112 -17.05 4.15 4.42
CA GLY A 112 -16.11 5.21 4.80
C GLY A 112 -15.47 5.03 6.18
N TRP A 113 -16.09 4.22 7.03
CA TRP A 113 -15.55 3.81 8.33
C TRP A 113 -14.70 2.54 8.26
N GLY A 114 -14.72 1.85 7.11
CA GLY A 114 -13.92 0.67 6.90
C GLY A 114 -12.44 1.02 6.78
N SER A 115 -11.60 0.05 7.07
CA SER A 115 -10.16 0.16 6.90
C SER A 115 -9.69 -0.26 5.50
N ALA A 116 -8.42 0.04 5.21
CA ALA A 116 -7.68 -0.53 4.09
C ALA A 116 -6.45 -1.24 4.64
N THR A 117 -6.33 -2.53 4.36
CA THR A 117 -5.34 -3.42 4.99
C THR A 117 -3.91 -2.91 4.85
N ASP A 118 -3.52 -2.40 3.68
CA ASP A 118 -2.17 -1.88 3.42
C ASP A 118 -1.80 -0.70 4.32
N GLY A 119 -2.70 0.26 4.52
CA GLY A 119 -2.47 1.40 5.40
C GLY A 119 -2.20 0.98 6.85
N ASP A 120 -2.99 0.02 7.36
CA ASP A 120 -2.81 -0.50 8.72
C ASP A 120 -1.55 -1.37 8.86
N LEU A 121 -1.17 -2.11 7.82
CA LEU A 121 0.08 -2.88 7.82
C LEU A 121 1.30 -1.97 7.95
N ASP A 122 1.39 -0.91 7.14
CA ASP A 122 2.49 0.05 7.19
C ASP A 122 2.51 0.82 8.53
N ALA A 123 1.34 1.24 9.03
CA ALA A 123 1.22 1.91 10.32
C ALA A 123 1.69 1.02 11.48
N ALA A 124 1.21 -0.23 11.55
CA ALA A 124 1.62 -1.17 12.58
C ALA A 124 3.11 -1.48 12.50
N TYR A 125 3.66 -1.66 11.30
CA TYR A 125 5.10 -1.87 11.14
C TYR A 125 5.91 -0.65 11.61
N ALA A 126 5.52 0.56 11.24
CA ALA A 126 6.19 1.79 11.66
C ALA A 126 6.12 1.99 13.18
N LEU A 127 4.99 1.67 13.81
CA LEU A 127 4.83 1.69 15.27
C LEU A 127 5.81 0.74 15.96
N LEU A 128 5.90 -0.50 15.49
CA LEU A 128 6.83 -1.48 16.04
C LEU A 128 8.29 -1.05 15.87
N LEU A 129 8.66 -0.45 14.72
CA LEU A 129 10.00 0.13 14.52
C LEU A 129 10.29 1.27 15.51
N ALA A 130 9.28 2.05 15.89
CA ALA A 130 9.40 3.10 16.90
C ALA A 130 9.37 2.58 18.35
N GLY A 131 9.31 1.26 18.56
CA GLY A 131 9.20 0.64 19.87
C GLY A 131 7.82 0.79 20.51
N GLN A 132 6.80 1.15 19.73
CA GLN A 132 5.40 1.18 20.17
C GLN A 132 4.78 -0.21 20.00
N SER A 133 3.82 -0.55 20.84
CA SER A 133 2.98 -1.74 20.68
C SER A 133 1.65 -1.37 20.02
N GLY A 134 1.10 -2.23 19.17
CA GLY A 134 -0.30 -2.07 18.79
C GLY A 134 -0.70 -2.76 17.49
N MET A 135 -2.02 -2.86 17.30
CA MET A 135 -2.74 -3.20 16.05
C MET A 135 -2.56 -4.60 15.47
N THR A 136 -1.49 -5.35 15.77
CA THR A 136 -1.31 -6.70 15.21
C THR A 136 -2.47 -7.64 15.55
N HIS A 137 -3.07 -7.50 16.75
CA HIS A 137 -4.28 -8.25 17.09
C HIS A 137 -5.47 -7.89 16.19
N SER A 138 -5.73 -6.59 15.98
CA SER A 138 -6.82 -6.10 15.13
C SER A 138 -6.61 -6.50 13.67
N ILE A 139 -5.40 -6.33 13.14
CA ILE A 139 -5.02 -6.75 11.77
C ILE A 139 -5.21 -8.27 11.61
N TRP A 140 -4.75 -9.08 12.58
CA TRP A 140 -4.98 -10.52 12.53
C TRP A 140 -6.47 -10.85 12.48
N LYS A 141 -7.26 -10.23 13.36
CA LYS A 141 -8.70 -10.48 13.48
C LYS A 141 -9.47 -10.03 12.26
N TRP A 142 -9.13 -8.91 11.65
CA TRP A 142 -9.97 -8.23 10.66
C TRP A 142 -9.41 -8.23 9.24
N SER A 143 -8.08 -8.24 9.10
CA SER A 143 -7.42 -8.11 7.79
C SER A 143 -6.87 -9.41 7.20
N ILE A 144 -6.91 -10.53 7.94
CA ILE A 144 -6.40 -11.84 7.46
C ILE A 144 -7.54 -12.83 7.22
N THR A 145 -7.72 -13.32 5.99
CA THR A 145 -8.71 -14.36 5.68
C THR A 145 -8.29 -15.70 6.28
N ALA A 146 -9.04 -16.19 7.28
CA ALA A 146 -8.61 -17.28 8.17
C ALA A 146 -8.33 -18.59 7.41
N GLU A 147 -9.12 -18.90 6.38
CA GLU A 147 -9.05 -20.15 5.62
C GLU A 147 -7.84 -20.21 4.68
N THR A 148 -7.35 -19.05 4.23
CA THR A 148 -6.25 -18.98 3.26
C THR A 148 -4.98 -18.38 3.84
N CYS A 149 -5.05 -17.77 5.03
CA CYS A 149 -3.94 -17.09 5.69
C CYS A 149 -3.30 -15.99 4.83
N VAL A 150 -4.05 -15.33 3.96
CA VAL A 150 -3.58 -14.13 3.24
C VAL A 150 -4.42 -12.92 3.61
N THR A 151 -3.93 -11.73 3.28
CA THR A 151 -4.63 -10.47 3.53
C THR A 151 -5.92 -10.36 2.72
N ASN A 152 -6.95 -9.76 3.31
CA ASN A 152 -8.12 -9.23 2.59
C ASN A 152 -7.90 -7.74 2.30
N LEU A 153 -8.92 -7.06 1.76
CA LEU A 153 -8.82 -5.65 1.35
C LEU A 153 -9.03 -4.64 2.48
N GLY A 154 -9.64 -5.07 3.59
CA GLY A 154 -9.99 -4.26 4.76
C GLY A 154 -10.96 -5.00 5.67
N ASP A 155 -11.23 -4.46 6.87
CA ASP A 155 -12.15 -5.07 7.84
C ASP A 155 -13.56 -5.34 7.29
N TRP A 156 -14.05 -4.49 6.40
CA TRP A 156 -15.33 -4.57 5.73
C TRP A 156 -15.48 -5.80 4.82
N CYS A 157 -14.37 -6.50 4.52
CA CYS A 157 -14.40 -7.81 3.87
C CYS A 157 -14.90 -8.93 4.79
N LYS A 158 -14.95 -8.71 6.12
CA LYS A 158 -15.42 -9.70 7.11
C LYS A 158 -16.72 -9.31 7.79
N ASP A 159 -17.01 -8.02 7.85
CA ASP A 159 -18.20 -7.49 8.52
C ASP A 159 -18.71 -6.29 7.72
N GLY A 160 -19.95 -6.35 7.25
CA GLY A 160 -20.53 -5.32 6.38
C GLY A 160 -21.38 -5.89 5.25
N GLU A 161 -22.12 -5.00 4.58
CA GLU A 161 -23.09 -5.39 3.54
C GLU A 161 -22.44 -6.08 2.33
N GLU A 162 -21.17 -5.78 2.02
CA GLU A 162 -20.46 -6.38 0.89
C GLU A 162 -19.48 -7.50 1.29
N ALA A 163 -19.46 -7.93 2.55
CA ALA A 163 -18.48 -8.93 3.03
C ALA A 163 -18.48 -10.20 2.17
N ASP A 164 -19.65 -10.76 1.83
CA ASP A 164 -19.76 -11.97 1.00
C ASP A 164 -19.12 -11.84 -0.39
N LYS A 165 -19.11 -10.62 -0.96
CA LYS A 165 -18.54 -10.34 -2.28
C LYS A 165 -17.02 -10.27 -2.23
N PHE A 166 -16.45 -9.74 -1.14
CA PHE A 166 -15.02 -9.43 -1.03
C PHE A 166 -14.23 -10.31 -0.07
N TYR A 167 -14.88 -11.19 0.71
CA TYR A 167 -14.20 -12.07 1.67
C TYR A 167 -13.05 -12.89 1.05
N TRP A 168 -13.20 -13.27 -0.22
CA TRP A 168 -12.23 -14.06 -0.99
C TRP A 168 -11.34 -13.22 -1.90
N ALA A 169 -11.44 -11.89 -1.84
CA ALA A 169 -10.59 -10.98 -2.58
C ALA A 169 -9.31 -10.67 -1.78
N SER A 170 -8.21 -10.52 -2.49
CA SER A 170 -6.91 -10.17 -1.92
C SER A 170 -6.13 -9.30 -2.89
N ARG A 171 -5.19 -8.51 -2.35
CA ARG A 171 -4.40 -7.55 -3.12
C ARG A 171 -2.90 -7.84 -2.92
N PRO A 172 -2.16 -8.28 -3.96
CA PRO A 172 -0.76 -8.71 -3.80
C PRO A 172 0.20 -7.66 -3.26
N SER A 173 -0.08 -6.35 -3.44
CA SER A 173 0.72 -5.28 -2.82
C SER A 173 0.72 -5.31 -1.29
N ASP A 174 -0.24 -6.02 -0.69
CA ASP A 174 -0.42 -6.13 0.76
C ASP A 174 0.33 -7.35 1.32
N TYR A 175 0.99 -8.14 0.47
CA TYR A 175 1.86 -9.25 0.89
C TYR A 175 3.20 -8.74 1.40
N MET A 176 3.15 -7.90 2.44
CA MET A 176 4.29 -7.20 3.04
C MET A 176 5.10 -8.13 3.95
N LEU A 177 5.83 -9.08 3.36
CA LEU A 177 6.51 -10.18 4.06
C LEU A 177 7.42 -9.70 5.21
N THR A 178 8.17 -8.62 5.01
CA THR A 178 9.00 -7.98 6.05
C THR A 178 8.17 -7.53 7.25
N HIS A 179 6.95 -7.06 7.04
CA HIS A 179 6.06 -6.61 8.12
C HIS A 179 5.55 -7.80 8.92
N PHE A 180 5.05 -8.83 8.23
CA PHE A 180 4.60 -10.05 8.88
C PHE A 180 5.72 -10.75 9.66
N GLN A 181 6.96 -10.66 9.20
CA GLN A 181 8.12 -11.19 9.93
C GLN A 181 8.27 -10.49 11.28
N LEU A 182 8.27 -9.15 11.31
CA LEU A 182 8.33 -8.38 12.55
C LEU A 182 7.11 -8.66 13.45
N PHE A 183 5.92 -8.78 12.87
CA PHE A 183 4.72 -9.14 13.64
C PHE A 183 4.87 -10.52 14.27
N SER A 184 5.50 -11.47 13.58
CA SER A 184 5.72 -12.82 14.09
C SER A 184 6.71 -12.89 15.26
N GLU A 185 7.57 -11.89 15.39
CA GLU A 185 8.58 -11.75 16.43
C GLU A 185 8.02 -11.02 17.66
N VAL A 186 7.23 -9.96 17.44
CA VAL A 186 6.69 -9.12 18.53
C VAL A 186 5.38 -9.67 19.08
N ASP A 187 4.49 -10.17 18.23
CA ASP A 187 3.20 -10.75 18.65
C ASP A 187 3.38 -12.21 19.06
N THR A 188 3.99 -12.43 20.23
CA THR A 188 4.36 -13.77 20.73
C THR A 188 3.18 -14.74 20.86
N GLN A 189 1.95 -14.24 21.01
CA GLN A 189 0.73 -15.07 21.05
C GLN A 189 0.32 -15.59 19.66
N ARG A 190 0.68 -14.87 18.59
CA ARG A 190 0.32 -15.17 17.20
C ARG A 190 1.52 -15.40 16.29
N GLY A 191 2.71 -15.58 16.86
CA GLY A 191 3.96 -15.72 16.08
C GLY A 191 3.90 -16.83 15.02
N GLN A 192 3.32 -18.00 15.34
CA GLN A 192 3.17 -19.08 14.36
C GLN A 192 2.12 -18.78 13.28
N GLN A 193 1.08 -18.06 13.65
CA GLN A 193 0.03 -17.61 12.75
C GLN A 193 0.59 -16.61 11.73
N TRP A 194 1.38 -15.63 12.17
CA TRP A 194 2.06 -14.70 11.27
C TRP A 194 3.05 -15.40 10.33
N ARG A 195 3.80 -16.40 10.82
CA ARG A 195 4.63 -17.25 9.95
C ARG A 195 3.81 -18.03 8.92
N SER A 196 2.60 -18.46 9.28
CA SER A 196 1.67 -19.07 8.33
C SER A 196 1.21 -18.06 7.26
N VAL A 197 1.01 -16.79 7.62
CA VAL A 197 0.69 -15.73 6.65
C VAL A 197 1.82 -15.50 5.65
N ILE A 198 3.07 -15.45 6.11
CA ILE A 198 4.25 -15.35 5.24
C ILE A 198 4.27 -16.53 4.26
N LYS A 199 4.14 -17.75 4.77
CA LYS A 199 4.15 -18.98 3.96
C LYS A 199 3.03 -18.97 2.91
N ALA A 200 1.80 -18.65 3.29
CA ALA A 200 0.67 -18.61 2.38
C ALA A 200 0.83 -17.52 1.31
N SER A 201 1.32 -16.34 1.69
CA SER A 201 1.61 -15.25 0.77
C SER A 201 2.65 -15.66 -0.27
N ILE A 202 3.77 -16.26 0.15
CA ILE A 202 4.81 -16.81 -0.76
C ILE A 202 4.22 -17.86 -1.71
N GLN A 203 3.37 -18.76 -1.21
CA GLN A 203 2.72 -19.78 -2.05
C GLN A 203 1.83 -19.13 -3.12
N VAL A 204 1.06 -18.09 -2.79
CA VAL A 204 0.26 -17.36 -3.79
C VAL A 204 1.16 -16.66 -4.81
N LEU A 205 2.24 -16.01 -4.38
CA LEU A 205 3.21 -15.36 -5.27
C LEU A 205 3.83 -16.36 -6.27
N GLN A 206 4.23 -17.55 -5.80
CA GLN A 206 4.75 -18.62 -6.66
C GLN A 206 3.70 -19.17 -7.64
N GLN A 207 2.44 -19.27 -7.19
CA GLN A 207 1.35 -19.66 -8.08
C GLN A 207 1.12 -18.62 -9.18
N GLN A 208 1.19 -17.32 -8.87
CA GLN A 208 1.05 -16.27 -9.88
C GLN A 208 2.24 -16.28 -10.86
N LEU A 209 3.47 -16.48 -10.38
CA LEU A 209 4.63 -16.66 -11.25
C LEU A 209 4.43 -17.83 -12.22
N ALA A 210 3.89 -18.95 -11.76
CA ALA A 210 3.64 -20.10 -12.62
C ALA A 210 2.60 -19.84 -13.73
N LEU A 211 1.71 -18.84 -13.55
CA LEU A 211 0.77 -18.40 -14.59
C LEU A 211 1.44 -17.45 -15.60
N HIS A 212 2.38 -16.63 -15.15
CA HIS A 212 3.06 -15.60 -15.96
C HIS A 212 4.59 -15.65 -15.79
N PRO A 213 5.25 -16.76 -16.15
CA PRO A 213 6.67 -16.98 -15.83
C PRO A 213 7.62 -16.04 -16.59
N GLU A 214 7.20 -15.57 -17.77
CA GLU A 214 8.01 -14.69 -18.62
C GLU A 214 8.09 -13.26 -18.09
N THR A 215 7.07 -12.82 -17.32
CA THR A 215 6.97 -11.43 -16.87
C THR A 215 7.12 -11.29 -15.36
N GLY A 216 6.69 -12.30 -14.59
CA GLY A 216 6.59 -12.21 -13.14
C GLY A 216 5.63 -11.11 -12.67
N LEU A 217 4.76 -10.59 -13.53
CA LEU A 217 3.77 -9.56 -13.17
C LEU A 217 2.63 -10.17 -12.37
N LEU A 218 2.11 -9.41 -11.41
CA LEU A 218 0.97 -9.79 -10.57
C LEU A 218 -0.18 -8.83 -10.81
N ALA A 219 -1.41 -9.33 -10.69
CA ALA A 219 -2.61 -8.51 -10.79
C ALA A 219 -2.77 -7.56 -9.60
N ASP A 220 -3.46 -6.45 -9.81
CA ASP A 220 -3.92 -5.56 -8.75
C ASP A 220 -4.77 -6.32 -7.72
N PHE A 221 -5.71 -7.15 -8.19
CA PHE A 221 -6.56 -7.96 -7.33
C PHE A 221 -6.60 -9.42 -7.73
N LEU A 222 -6.57 -10.29 -6.72
CA LEU A 222 -6.77 -11.73 -6.83
C LEU A 222 -8.08 -12.12 -6.16
N VAL A 223 -8.72 -13.18 -6.68
CA VAL A 223 -9.90 -13.80 -6.07
C VAL A 223 -9.63 -15.29 -5.84
N TYR A 224 -9.94 -15.79 -4.65
CA TYR A 224 -9.78 -17.21 -4.32
C TYR A 224 -10.78 -18.07 -5.10
N ASN A 225 -10.26 -18.96 -5.94
CA ASN A 225 -11.07 -19.95 -6.63
C ASN A 225 -11.18 -21.21 -5.77
N LYS A 226 -12.36 -21.42 -5.16
CA LYS A 226 -12.61 -22.56 -4.25
C LYS A 226 -12.45 -23.93 -4.92
N SER A 227 -12.83 -24.08 -6.20
CA SER A 227 -12.72 -25.36 -6.91
C SER A 227 -11.27 -25.75 -7.19
N GLU A 228 -10.42 -24.78 -7.50
CA GLU A 228 -9.01 -24.99 -7.81
C GLU A 228 -8.10 -24.78 -6.61
N LYS A 229 -8.66 -24.35 -5.47
CA LYS A 229 -7.97 -24.07 -4.21
C LYS A 229 -6.75 -23.16 -4.37
N ARG A 230 -6.89 -22.11 -5.19
CA ARG A 230 -5.84 -21.13 -5.48
C ARG A 230 -6.41 -19.77 -5.80
N TYR A 231 -5.62 -18.74 -5.56
CA TYR A 231 -5.93 -17.38 -6.00
C TYR A 231 -5.66 -17.22 -7.50
N LYS A 232 -6.53 -16.48 -8.18
CA LYS A 232 -6.38 -16.11 -9.59
C LYS A 232 -6.53 -14.60 -9.77
N PRO A 233 -5.92 -14.02 -10.83
CA PRO A 233 -6.26 -12.67 -11.25
C PRO A 233 -7.77 -12.50 -11.34
N SER A 234 -8.28 -11.39 -10.82
CA SER A 234 -9.69 -11.04 -10.93
C SER A 234 -10.11 -10.95 -12.40
N LYS A 235 -11.40 -11.19 -12.67
CA LYS A 235 -11.97 -11.09 -14.02
C LYS A 235 -12.84 -9.85 -14.10
N GLY A 236 -12.42 -8.87 -14.90
CA GLY A 236 -13.09 -7.58 -14.98
C GLY A 236 -13.00 -6.83 -13.65
N LYS A 237 -13.92 -5.88 -13.45
CA LYS A 237 -13.98 -5.09 -12.22
C LYS A 237 -14.43 -5.90 -11.02
N ILE A 238 -13.58 -6.00 -10.00
CA ILE A 238 -13.95 -6.48 -8.67
C ILE A 238 -14.19 -5.31 -7.72
N LEU A 239 -13.31 -4.30 -7.74
CA LEU A 239 -13.35 -3.14 -6.85
C LEU A 239 -13.21 -1.83 -7.62
N GLU A 240 -12.10 -1.63 -8.35
CA GLU A 240 -11.76 -0.30 -8.86
C GLU A 240 -12.17 -0.13 -10.32
N ARG A 241 -11.74 -1.04 -11.20
CA ARG A 241 -11.85 -0.87 -12.66
C ARG A 241 -11.82 -2.21 -13.41
N ASP A 242 -12.17 -2.18 -14.70
CA ASP A 242 -12.20 -3.41 -15.52
C ASP A 242 -10.82 -4.10 -15.65
N SER A 243 -9.74 -3.36 -15.43
CA SER A 243 -8.36 -3.86 -15.43
C SER A 243 -7.86 -4.31 -14.04
N ASP A 244 -8.74 -4.58 -13.07
CA ASP A 244 -8.36 -5.09 -11.73
C ASP A 244 -7.56 -6.41 -11.78
N GLY A 245 -7.66 -7.15 -12.90
CA GLY A 245 -6.92 -8.39 -13.15
C GLY A 245 -5.54 -8.19 -13.78
N ASP A 246 -5.12 -6.94 -14.04
CA ASP A 246 -3.86 -6.59 -14.69
C ASP A 246 -2.85 -6.00 -13.68
N PHE A 247 -1.61 -5.80 -14.11
CA PHE A 247 -0.59 -5.12 -13.32
C PHE A 247 -0.79 -3.61 -13.40
N GLY A 248 -1.40 -3.03 -12.36
CA GLY A 248 -1.81 -1.63 -12.31
C GLY A 248 -1.23 -0.86 -11.12
N TYR A 249 -1.97 0.14 -10.67
CA TYR A 249 -1.51 1.08 -9.63
C TYR A 249 -1.43 0.43 -8.25
N ASN A 250 -2.11 -0.69 -8.02
CA ASN A 250 -1.90 -1.45 -6.79
C ASN A 250 -0.63 -2.31 -6.90
N ALA A 251 -0.56 -3.15 -7.92
CA ALA A 251 0.50 -4.13 -8.13
C ALA A 251 1.88 -3.51 -8.41
N CYS A 252 1.93 -2.24 -8.83
CA CYS A 252 3.19 -1.52 -9.03
C CYS A 252 4.09 -1.51 -7.77
N ARG A 253 3.50 -1.64 -6.56
CA ARG A 253 4.22 -1.73 -5.28
C ARG A 253 4.94 -3.05 -5.05
N VAL A 254 4.51 -4.14 -5.71
CA VAL A 254 4.99 -5.50 -5.41
C VAL A 254 6.50 -5.68 -5.63
N PRO A 255 7.11 -5.20 -6.74
CA PRO A 255 8.56 -5.28 -6.92
C PRO A 255 9.36 -4.68 -5.75
N TRP A 256 8.93 -3.52 -5.22
CA TRP A 256 9.56 -2.88 -4.06
C TRP A 256 9.42 -3.74 -2.80
N ARG A 257 8.19 -4.14 -2.45
CA ARG A 257 7.92 -4.92 -1.22
C ARG A 257 8.71 -6.22 -1.19
N LEU A 258 8.78 -6.93 -2.31
CA LEU A 258 9.49 -8.21 -2.41
C LEU A 258 11.01 -8.03 -2.50
N ALA A 259 11.50 -6.97 -3.15
CA ALA A 259 12.93 -6.67 -3.20
C ALA A 259 13.49 -6.37 -1.80
N VAL A 260 12.76 -5.62 -0.97
CA VAL A 260 13.15 -5.36 0.43
C VAL A 260 13.18 -6.65 1.24
N TRP A 261 12.17 -7.52 1.11
CA TRP A 261 12.17 -8.85 1.73
C TRP A 261 13.39 -9.67 1.34
N TYR A 262 13.69 -9.76 0.04
CA TYR A 262 14.83 -10.54 -0.45
C TYR A 262 16.17 -9.97 -0.01
N LYS A 263 16.33 -8.64 0.01
CA LYS A 263 17.54 -8.00 0.50
C LYS A 263 17.81 -8.36 1.98
N GLN A 264 16.77 -8.39 2.81
CA GLN A 264 16.88 -8.68 4.23
C GLN A 264 17.13 -10.17 4.52
N THR A 265 16.56 -11.07 3.74
CA THR A 265 16.45 -12.50 4.09
C THR A 265 17.18 -13.46 3.16
N HIS A 266 17.48 -13.02 1.93
CA HIS A 266 17.93 -13.87 0.83
C HIS A 266 17.01 -15.08 0.55
N ASP A 267 15.71 -14.95 0.83
CA ASP A 267 14.73 -16.03 0.65
C ASP A 267 14.66 -16.52 -0.81
N GLN A 268 15.15 -17.74 -1.02
CA GLN A 268 15.22 -18.37 -2.35
C GLN A 268 13.85 -18.68 -2.93
N GLN A 269 12.78 -18.68 -2.13
CA GLN A 269 11.43 -18.94 -2.61
C GLN A 269 10.86 -17.79 -3.46
N ILE A 270 11.34 -16.56 -3.22
CA ILE A 270 10.90 -15.35 -3.93
C ILE A 270 11.85 -14.95 -5.06
N LEU A 271 13.12 -15.40 -5.02
CA LEU A 271 14.13 -15.07 -6.02
C LEU A 271 13.69 -15.29 -7.48
N PRO A 272 13.04 -16.42 -7.86
CA PRO A 272 12.59 -16.62 -9.24
C PRO A 272 11.60 -15.56 -9.72
N LEU A 273 10.71 -15.08 -8.83
CA LEU A 273 9.75 -14.02 -9.15
C LEU A 273 10.46 -12.69 -9.41
N LEU A 274 11.42 -12.32 -8.56
CA LEU A 274 12.21 -11.10 -8.74
C LEU A 274 13.07 -11.16 -10.00
N GLN A 275 13.62 -12.33 -10.35
CA GLN A 275 14.38 -12.54 -11.58
C GLN A 275 13.49 -12.38 -12.83
N ALA A 276 12.28 -12.94 -12.83
CA ALA A 276 11.33 -12.76 -13.92
C ALA A 276 10.94 -11.29 -14.10
N GLN A 277 10.62 -10.60 -13.00
CA GLN A 277 10.33 -9.16 -13.02
C GLN A 277 11.52 -8.35 -13.52
N GLN A 278 12.73 -8.63 -13.03
CA GLN A 278 13.94 -7.93 -13.47
C GLN A 278 14.15 -8.11 -14.97
N HIS A 279 14.11 -9.36 -15.45
CA HIS A 279 14.28 -9.67 -16.86
C HIS A 279 13.25 -8.94 -17.72
N PHE A 280 11.98 -8.96 -17.32
CA PHE A 280 10.90 -8.27 -18.01
C PHE A 280 11.15 -6.76 -18.12
N PHE A 281 11.41 -6.08 -17.01
CA PHE A 281 11.62 -4.63 -17.00
C PHE A 281 12.95 -4.23 -17.66
N GLU A 282 13.99 -5.05 -17.58
CA GLU A 282 15.23 -4.85 -18.36
C GLU A 282 14.99 -4.97 -19.86
N GLY A 283 13.98 -5.73 -20.29
CA GLY A 283 13.57 -5.82 -21.69
C GLY A 283 12.76 -4.64 -22.22
N GLN A 284 12.27 -3.75 -21.35
CA GLN A 284 11.43 -2.62 -21.78
C GLN A 284 12.26 -1.40 -22.19
N ASP A 285 11.89 -0.76 -23.29
CA ASP A 285 12.41 0.57 -23.68
C ASP A 285 11.78 1.69 -22.84
N LEU A 286 10.51 1.51 -22.46
CA LEU A 286 9.75 2.39 -21.58
C LEU A 286 8.99 1.51 -20.58
N ILE A 287 9.11 1.80 -19.29
CA ILE A 287 8.26 1.18 -18.28
C ILE A 287 6.89 1.87 -18.31
N SER A 288 5.89 1.23 -18.91
CA SER A 288 4.52 1.71 -19.03
C SER A 288 3.85 1.86 -17.66
N ALA A 289 2.95 2.84 -17.54
CA ALA A 289 2.04 3.03 -16.41
C ALA A 289 0.92 1.95 -16.38
N GLY A 290 1.34 0.68 -16.31
CA GLY A 290 0.46 -0.49 -16.28
C GLY A 290 0.73 -1.45 -17.42
N TYR A 291 0.44 -2.72 -17.17
CA TYR A 291 0.63 -3.83 -18.11
C TYR A 291 -0.46 -4.88 -17.93
N ARG A 292 -0.88 -5.50 -19.02
CA ARG A 292 -1.48 -6.84 -18.92
C ARG A 292 -0.44 -7.84 -18.42
N LEU A 293 -0.89 -8.92 -17.77
CA LEU A 293 0.01 -9.91 -17.18
C LEU A 293 0.88 -10.65 -18.23
N ASP A 294 0.48 -10.63 -19.51
CA ASP A 294 1.26 -11.11 -20.65
C ASP A 294 2.37 -10.13 -21.11
N GLY A 295 2.55 -9.01 -20.40
CA GLY A 295 3.60 -8.03 -20.62
C GLY A 295 3.25 -6.95 -21.64
N LYS A 296 2.03 -6.95 -22.20
CA LYS A 296 1.60 -5.90 -23.12
C LYS A 296 1.30 -4.62 -22.35
N PRO A 297 1.88 -3.46 -22.74
CA PRO A 297 1.67 -2.20 -22.04
C PRO A 297 0.20 -1.77 -22.12
N SER A 298 -0.32 -1.27 -21.01
CA SER A 298 -1.66 -0.68 -20.94
C SER A 298 -1.66 0.78 -21.37
N GLU A 299 -0.52 1.46 -21.25
CA GLU A 299 -0.36 2.88 -21.52
C GLU A 299 0.85 3.15 -22.41
N THR A 300 0.91 4.36 -22.97
CA THR A 300 2.04 4.83 -23.79
C THR A 300 2.98 5.76 -23.06
N TYR A 301 2.76 5.96 -21.74
CA TYR A 301 3.54 6.83 -20.88
C TYR A 301 4.02 6.07 -19.63
N SER A 302 5.02 6.63 -18.94
CA SER A 302 5.52 6.13 -17.66
C SER A 302 5.02 6.99 -16.50
N ASN A 303 5.10 6.46 -15.29
CA ASN A 303 4.83 7.18 -14.06
C ASN A 303 5.83 6.74 -12.98
N ILE A 304 6.23 7.68 -12.11
CA ILE A 304 7.15 7.42 -11.00
C ILE A 304 6.66 6.26 -10.12
N CYS A 305 5.35 6.05 -9.97
CA CYS A 305 4.81 4.93 -9.20
C CYS A 305 5.15 3.54 -9.76
N PHE A 306 5.46 3.42 -11.05
CA PHE A 306 5.97 2.19 -11.65
C PHE A 306 7.50 2.17 -11.68
N LEU A 307 8.13 3.32 -11.91
CA LEU A 307 9.58 3.44 -11.99
C LEU A 307 10.27 3.22 -10.64
N ALA A 308 9.76 3.79 -9.55
CA ALA A 308 10.41 3.74 -8.25
C ALA A 308 10.46 2.31 -7.65
N PRO A 309 9.39 1.50 -7.72
CA PRO A 309 9.47 0.10 -7.31
C PRO A 309 10.41 -0.74 -8.17
N VAL A 310 10.46 -0.50 -9.49
CA VAL A 310 11.43 -1.16 -10.38
C VAL A 310 12.86 -0.72 -10.07
N LEU A 311 13.09 0.56 -9.73
CA LEU A 311 14.39 1.03 -9.27
C LEU A 311 14.84 0.28 -8.02
N CYS A 312 13.94 0.08 -7.05
CA CYS A 312 14.23 -0.71 -5.85
C CYS A 312 14.61 -2.15 -6.20
N LEU A 313 13.82 -2.82 -7.05
CA LEU A 313 14.13 -4.16 -7.59
C LEU A 313 15.52 -4.19 -8.23
N PHE A 314 15.81 -3.24 -9.13
CA PHE A 314 17.08 -3.17 -9.85
C PHE A 314 18.27 -2.92 -8.95
N LYS A 315 18.13 -2.11 -7.90
CA LYS A 315 19.17 -1.87 -6.90
C LYS A 315 19.49 -3.14 -6.11
N VAL A 316 18.47 -3.89 -5.68
CA VAL A 316 18.63 -5.14 -4.93
C VAL A 316 19.22 -6.25 -5.81
N MET A 317 18.75 -6.38 -7.05
CA MET A 317 19.11 -7.47 -7.96
C MET A 317 20.37 -7.19 -8.81
N GLY A 318 20.89 -5.96 -8.78
CA GLY A 318 22.12 -5.59 -9.49
C GLY A 318 21.96 -5.34 -10.99
N SER A 319 20.96 -4.55 -11.38
CA SER A 319 20.74 -4.20 -12.79
C SER A 319 21.70 -3.13 -13.32
N LYS A 320 22.06 -3.23 -14.60
CA LYS A 320 22.80 -2.16 -15.31
C LYS A 320 21.91 -0.94 -15.66
N LYS A 321 20.58 -1.07 -15.56
CA LYS A 321 19.63 0.01 -15.90
C LYS A 321 19.33 0.99 -14.75
N ILE A 322 19.91 0.82 -13.55
CA ILE A 322 19.67 1.70 -12.38
C ILE A 322 19.78 3.19 -12.74
N LYS A 323 20.89 3.61 -13.38
CA LYS A 323 21.14 5.01 -13.76
C LYS A 323 20.19 5.52 -14.83
N HIS A 324 19.62 4.63 -15.64
CA HIS A 324 18.61 4.98 -16.62
C HIS A 324 17.27 5.29 -15.93
N ILE A 325 16.81 4.41 -15.05
CA ILE A 325 15.56 4.60 -14.29
C ILE A 325 15.63 5.85 -13.40
N GLU A 326 16.76 6.11 -12.73
CA GLU A 326 16.95 7.35 -11.94
C GLU A 326 16.77 8.62 -12.80
N LYS A 327 17.23 8.59 -14.06
CA LYS A 327 17.04 9.72 -14.99
C LYS A 327 15.60 9.86 -15.46
N GLU A 328 14.89 8.74 -15.66
CA GLU A 328 13.48 8.78 -16.03
C GLU A 328 12.61 9.37 -14.92
N ILE A 329 12.86 8.96 -13.67
CA ILE A 329 12.19 9.53 -12.48
C ILE A 329 12.45 11.03 -12.39
N GLU A 330 13.70 11.48 -12.56
CA GLU A 330 14.02 12.92 -12.53
C GLU A 330 13.37 13.69 -13.68
N ARG A 331 13.32 13.10 -14.89
CA ARG A 331 12.61 13.69 -16.04
C ARG A 331 11.13 13.86 -15.75
N ASP A 332 10.48 12.88 -15.13
CA ASP A 332 9.05 12.96 -14.80
C ASP A 332 8.80 13.97 -13.68
N ARG A 333 9.66 14.01 -12.65
CA ARG A 333 9.59 15.01 -11.58
C ARG A 333 9.74 16.43 -12.12
N THR A 334 10.76 16.70 -12.91
CA THR A 334 11.03 18.04 -13.49
C THR A 334 9.96 18.49 -14.49
N ALA A 335 9.26 17.54 -15.12
CA ALA A 335 8.13 17.82 -15.98
C ALA A 335 6.80 18.04 -15.22
N GLY A 336 6.81 18.06 -13.89
CA GLY A 336 5.60 18.26 -13.08
C GLY A 336 4.67 17.04 -13.06
N ARG A 337 5.18 15.84 -13.36
CA ARG A 337 4.42 14.57 -13.31
C ARG A 337 4.65 13.79 -12.02
N ALA A 338 5.32 14.39 -11.04
CA ALA A 338 5.49 13.80 -9.73
C ALA A 338 4.19 13.90 -8.93
N THR A 339 3.77 12.77 -8.36
CA THR A 339 2.63 12.68 -7.45
C THR A 339 3.08 12.18 -6.09
N TYR A 340 2.22 12.39 -5.08
CA TYR A 340 2.41 11.81 -3.74
C TYR A 340 2.78 10.33 -3.84
N PHE A 341 2.05 9.56 -4.65
CA PHE A 341 2.14 8.11 -4.65
C PHE A 341 3.51 7.61 -5.13
N GLY A 342 3.97 8.10 -6.28
CA GLY A 342 5.26 7.70 -6.85
C GLY A 342 6.45 8.16 -6.00
N GLU A 343 6.45 9.42 -5.56
CA GLU A 343 7.57 9.96 -4.79
C GLU A 343 7.65 9.41 -3.36
N THR A 344 6.51 9.02 -2.77
CA THR A 344 6.50 8.35 -1.47
C THR A 344 7.12 6.97 -1.54
N MET A 345 6.80 6.19 -2.59
CA MET A 345 7.43 4.89 -2.82
C MET A 345 8.93 4.99 -3.08
N GLU A 346 9.38 5.99 -3.85
CA GLU A 346 10.80 6.26 -4.04
C GLU A 346 11.49 6.55 -2.71
N LEU A 347 10.93 7.45 -1.89
CA LEU A 347 11.48 7.80 -0.59
C LEU A 347 11.60 6.59 0.34
N ILE A 348 10.51 5.86 0.55
CA ILE A 348 10.48 4.75 1.51
C ILE A 348 11.37 3.61 1.01
N GLY A 349 11.33 3.30 -0.29
CA GLY A 349 12.21 2.29 -0.89
C GLY A 349 13.68 2.58 -0.61
N GLU A 350 14.14 3.82 -0.82
CA GLU A 350 15.52 4.19 -0.49
C GLU A 350 15.83 4.11 1.00
N LEU A 351 14.95 4.62 1.86
CA LEU A 351 15.16 4.61 3.30
C LEU A 351 15.29 3.17 3.84
N GLN A 352 14.46 2.23 3.36
CA GLN A 352 14.55 0.82 3.72
C GLN A 352 15.85 0.19 3.20
N LEU A 353 16.24 0.49 1.96
CA LEU A 353 17.50 0.00 1.40
C LEU A 353 18.74 0.55 2.12
N GLN A 354 18.67 1.70 2.79
CA GLN A 354 19.80 2.24 3.56
C GLN A 354 19.95 1.60 4.95
N GLN A 355 18.89 0.98 5.48
CA GLN A 355 18.90 0.34 6.80
C GLN A 355 19.27 -1.15 6.76
N LEU A 356 19.18 -1.78 5.59
CA LEU A 356 19.54 -3.17 5.31
C LEU A 356 20.90 -3.25 4.62
#